data_AF-A0A3N5IU95-F1
#
_entry.id   AF-A0A3N5IU95-F1
#
_cell.length_a   1.000
_cell.length_b   1.000
_cell.length_c   1.000
_cell.angle_alpha   90.00
_cell.angle_beta   90.00
_cell.angle_gamma   90.00
#
_symmetry.space_group_name_H-M   'P 1'
#
loop_
_entity.id
_entity.type
_entity.pdbx_description
1 polymer ?
#
loop_
_entity_poly.entity_id
_entity_poly.type
_entity_poly.pdbx_seq_one_letter_code
_entity_poly.pdbx_strand_id
1 'polypeptide(L)'
;MSLWYESLAMGIYDCGENKQARAKCTLSHLSMPVPRSWWERALKTGQVDETHASVLRECLAALSSAVEPGVDLTYELLVALAFVEEPFNESGSNPTNRQTTVEDYLIEARKVLAERPDLARLGRLILFAGT
;
A
#
# COMPACT_ATOMS: atom_id res chain seq x y z
N MET A 1 5.48 15.04 -10.98
CA MET A 1 4.65 13.85 -10.66
C MET A 1 5.47 12.61 -11.00
N SER A 2 5.32 11.52 -10.25
CA SER A 2 6.00 10.26 -10.59
C SER A 2 5.08 9.41 -11.48
N LEU A 3 5.65 8.59 -12.35
CA LEU A 3 4.89 7.64 -13.19
C LEU A 3 4.04 6.68 -12.35
N TRP A 4 4.46 6.38 -11.12
CA TRP A 4 3.69 5.56 -10.19
C TRP A 4 2.39 6.26 -9.76
N TYR A 5 2.43 7.57 -9.48
CA TYR A 5 1.23 8.34 -9.11
C TYR A 5 0.22 8.39 -10.25
N GLU A 6 0.70 8.63 -11.47
CA GLU A 6 -0.12 8.65 -12.67
C GLU A 6 -0.76 7.28 -12.92
N SER A 7 0.01 6.20 -12.77
CA SER A 7 -0.49 4.83 -12.86
C SER A 7 -1.56 4.51 -11.82
N LEU A 8 -1.33 4.90 -10.55
CA LEU A 8 -2.31 4.69 -9.48
C LEU A 8 -3.60 5.46 -9.77
N ALA A 9 -3.50 6.73 -10.15
CA ALA A 9 -4.65 7.57 -10.45
C ALA A 9 -5.47 7.01 -11.63
N MET A 10 -4.81 6.60 -12.70
CA MET A 10 -5.45 5.96 -13.85
C MET A 10 -6.11 4.63 -13.46
N GLY A 11 -5.41 3.77 -12.70
CA GLY A 11 -5.98 2.50 -12.24
C GLY A 11 -7.21 2.67 -11.36
N ILE A 12 -7.20 3.69 -10.47
CA ILE A 12 -8.38 4.04 -9.66
C ILE A 12 -9.52 4.55 -10.55
N TYR A 13 -9.22 5.38 -11.56
CA TYR A 13 -10.20 5.89 -12.50
C TYR A 13 -10.87 4.77 -13.30
N ASP A 14 -10.09 3.84 -13.83
CA ASP A 14 -10.58 2.69 -14.61
C ASP A 14 -11.45 1.73 -13.78
N CYS A 15 -11.25 1.66 -12.47
CA CYS A 15 -12.08 0.88 -11.56
C CYS A 15 -13.48 1.48 -11.33
N GLY A 16 -13.71 2.75 -11.71
CA GLY A 16 -15.00 3.43 -11.56
C GLY A 16 -15.49 3.48 -10.10
N GLU A 17 -16.77 3.14 -9.88
CA GLU A 17 -17.37 3.13 -8.53
C GLU A 17 -17.22 1.80 -7.78
N ASN A 18 -16.56 0.79 -8.38
CA ASN A 18 -16.38 -0.50 -7.74
C ASN A 18 -15.34 -0.42 -6.61
N LYS A 19 -15.84 -0.35 -5.37
CA LYS A 19 -15.02 -0.24 -4.15
C LYS A 19 -13.98 -1.34 -4.02
N GLN A 20 -14.37 -2.59 -4.26
CA GLN A 20 -13.47 -3.74 -4.16
C GLN A 20 -12.36 -3.69 -5.23
N ALA A 21 -12.71 -3.31 -6.47
CA ALA A 21 -11.73 -3.12 -7.52
C ALA A 21 -10.74 -1.99 -7.20
N ARG A 22 -11.22 -0.86 -6.68
CA ARG A 22 -10.38 0.26 -6.25
C ARG A 22 -9.46 -0.13 -5.10
N ALA A 23 -9.97 -0.82 -4.09
CA ALA A 23 -9.17 -1.28 -2.95
C ALA A 23 -8.04 -2.20 -3.43
N LYS A 24 -8.37 -3.19 -4.24
CA LYS A 24 -7.40 -4.10 -4.84
C LYS A 24 -6.37 -3.37 -5.71
N CYS A 25 -6.80 -2.40 -6.52
CA CYS A 25 -5.90 -1.58 -7.32
C CYS A 25 -4.91 -0.81 -6.45
N THR A 26 -5.38 -0.14 -5.40
CA THR A 26 -4.53 0.58 -4.44
C THR A 26 -3.53 -0.34 -3.77
N LEU A 27 -3.98 -1.49 -3.23
CA LEU A 27 -3.10 -2.47 -2.57
C LEU A 27 -2.04 -3.01 -3.53
N SER A 28 -2.44 -3.35 -4.77
CA SER A 28 -1.52 -3.81 -5.80
C SER A 28 -0.44 -2.77 -6.13
N HIS A 29 -0.78 -1.47 -6.15
CA HIS A 29 0.18 -0.41 -6.40
C HIS A 29 1.11 -0.19 -5.19
N LEU A 30 0.59 -0.31 -3.97
CA LEU A 30 1.40 -0.23 -2.74
C LEU A 30 2.42 -1.36 -2.63
N SER A 31 2.14 -2.53 -3.22
CA SER A 31 3.08 -3.66 -3.30
C SER A 31 4.14 -3.54 -4.39
N MET A 32 4.14 -2.47 -5.20
CA MET A 32 5.13 -2.29 -6.27
C MET A 32 6.52 -1.88 -5.72
N PRO A 33 7.60 -2.02 -6.53
CA PRO A 33 8.95 -1.63 -6.13
C PRO A 33 9.12 -0.15 -5.76
N VAL A 34 8.28 0.74 -6.30
CA VAL A 34 8.39 2.19 -6.06
C VAL A 34 8.11 2.53 -4.58
N PRO A 35 6.95 2.17 -3.99
CA PRO A 35 6.74 2.27 -2.54
C PRO A 35 7.83 1.62 -1.69
N ARG A 36 8.36 0.46 -2.10
CA ARG A 36 9.47 -0.22 -1.39
C ARG A 36 10.68 0.69 -1.26
N SER A 37 11.08 1.34 -2.35
CA SER A 37 12.23 2.25 -2.36
C SER A 37 12.06 3.45 -1.40
N TRP A 38 10.83 3.94 -1.22
CA TRP A 38 10.53 5.03 -0.28
C TRP A 38 10.79 4.60 1.15
N TRP A 39 10.29 3.42 1.52
CA TRP A 39 10.40 2.89 2.87
C TRP A 39 11.81 2.39 3.16
N GLU A 40 12.51 1.80 2.20
CA GLU A 40 13.94 1.50 2.35
C GLU A 40 14.78 2.75 2.60
N ARG A 41 14.50 3.84 1.89
CA ARG A 41 15.18 5.13 2.15
C ARG A 41 14.85 5.64 3.55
N ALA A 42 13.59 5.60 3.96
CA ALA A 42 13.17 6.04 5.29
C ALA A 42 13.74 5.17 6.42
N LEU A 43 13.86 3.86 6.23
CA LEU A 43 14.54 2.96 7.17
C LEU A 43 16.02 3.30 7.30
N LYS A 44 16.71 3.59 6.19
CA LYS A 44 18.13 3.94 6.17
C LYS A 44 18.41 5.30 6.83
N THR A 45 17.54 6.28 6.60
CA THR A 45 17.74 7.67 7.05
C THR A 45 17.07 7.98 8.39
N GLY A 46 16.14 7.14 8.84
CA GLY A 46 15.29 7.42 10.00
C GLY A 46 14.28 8.55 9.77
N GLN A 47 14.13 9.03 8.52
CA GLN A 47 13.26 10.15 8.16
C GLN A 47 12.22 9.72 7.13
N VAL A 48 10.96 10.03 7.41
CA VAL A 48 9.86 9.82 6.48
C VAL A 48 9.67 11.10 5.67
N ASP A 49 9.65 10.98 4.34
CA ASP A 49 9.30 12.09 3.47
C ASP A 49 7.80 12.37 3.57
N GLU A 50 7.44 13.63 3.83
CA GLU A 50 6.04 14.01 4.06
C GLU A 50 5.16 13.77 2.82
N THR A 51 5.71 13.84 1.62
CA THR A 51 4.98 13.53 0.39
C THR A 51 4.56 12.06 0.36
N HIS A 52 5.47 11.16 0.72
CA HIS A 52 5.18 9.72 0.77
C HIS A 52 4.22 9.40 1.93
N ALA A 53 4.38 10.06 3.07
CA ALA A 53 3.47 9.92 4.21
C ALA A 53 2.04 10.35 3.83
N SER A 54 1.87 11.54 3.25
CA SER A 54 0.56 12.07 2.81
C SER A 54 -0.14 11.09 1.88
N VAL A 55 0.61 10.51 0.94
CA VAL A 55 0.05 9.57 -0.04
C VAL A 55 -0.40 8.28 0.62
N LEU A 56 0.35 7.79 1.61
CA LEU A 56 -0.09 6.63 2.38
C LEU A 56 -1.36 6.94 3.19
N ARG A 57 -1.51 8.16 3.73
CA ARG A 57 -2.73 8.61 4.43
C ARG A 57 -3.93 8.66 3.48
N GLU A 58 -3.75 9.20 2.28
CA GLU A 58 -4.80 9.21 1.25
C GLU A 58 -5.21 7.80 0.83
N CYS A 59 -4.23 6.91 0.62
CA CYS A 59 -4.49 5.51 0.31
C CYS A 59 -5.24 4.82 1.45
N LEU A 60 -4.86 5.05 2.71
CA LEU A 60 -5.54 4.50 3.88
C LEU A 60 -6.98 4.98 3.95
N ALA A 61 -7.22 6.28 3.81
CA ALA A 61 -8.58 6.84 3.83
C ALA A 61 -9.46 6.26 2.72
N ALA A 62 -8.91 6.12 1.51
CA ALA A 62 -9.60 5.49 0.38
C ALA A 62 -9.92 4.01 0.67
N LEU A 63 -8.94 3.26 1.19
CA LEU A 63 -9.10 1.84 1.51
C LEU A 63 -10.12 1.61 2.64
N SER A 64 -10.08 2.40 3.71
CA SER A 64 -11.04 2.28 4.82
C SER A 64 -12.49 2.48 4.41
N SER A 65 -12.74 3.21 3.31
CA SER A 65 -14.09 3.38 2.74
C SER A 65 -14.55 2.21 1.85
N ALA A 66 -13.62 1.34 1.48
CA ALA A 66 -13.76 0.34 0.43
C ALA A 66 -13.63 -1.11 0.94
N VAL A 67 -12.95 -1.34 2.06
CA VAL A 67 -12.85 -2.66 2.71
C VAL A 67 -14.04 -2.95 3.61
N GLU A 68 -14.28 -4.23 3.89
CA GLU A 68 -15.35 -4.67 4.78
C GLU A 68 -15.18 -4.11 6.20
N PRO A 69 -16.29 -3.78 6.90
CA PRO A 69 -16.24 -3.36 8.29
C PRO A 69 -15.54 -4.40 9.18
N GLY A 70 -14.60 -3.95 10.03
CA GLY A 70 -13.84 -4.81 10.94
C GLY A 70 -12.46 -5.23 10.43
N VAL A 71 -12.12 -4.90 9.18
CA VAL A 71 -10.73 -4.97 8.70
C VAL A 71 -9.94 -3.81 9.28
N ASP A 72 -9.03 -4.10 10.21
CA ASP A 72 -8.12 -3.10 10.79
C ASP A 72 -6.99 -2.78 9.80
N LEU A 73 -7.09 -1.62 9.15
CA LEU A 73 -6.07 -1.10 8.26
C LEU A 73 -5.20 -0.10 9.02
N THR A 74 -3.89 -0.36 9.01
CA THR A 74 -2.92 0.47 9.72
C THR A 74 -1.79 0.92 8.79
N TYR A 75 -1.10 2.01 9.13
CA TYR A 75 0.05 2.47 8.35
C TYR A 75 1.16 1.42 8.29
N GLU A 76 1.38 0.70 9.38
CA GLU A 76 2.33 -0.40 9.47
C GLU A 76 2.02 -1.49 8.44
N LEU A 77 0.75 -1.83 8.28
CA LEU A 77 0.28 -2.80 7.30
C LEU A 77 0.52 -2.30 5.87
N LEU A 78 0.17 -1.05 5.60
CA LEU A 78 0.34 -0.43 4.28
C LEU A 78 1.82 -0.26 3.89
N VAL A 79 2.70 0.00 4.85
CA VAL A 79 4.16 0.00 4.65
C VAL A 79 4.65 -1.42 4.36
N ALA A 80 4.16 -2.42 5.10
CA ALA A 80 4.57 -3.82 4.93
C ALA A 80 4.20 -4.39 3.55
N LEU A 81 3.10 -3.93 2.94
CA LEU A 81 2.71 -4.33 1.58
C LEU A 81 3.82 -4.15 0.55
N ALA A 82 4.62 -3.09 0.68
CA ALA A 82 5.72 -2.82 -0.24
C ALA A 82 6.83 -3.89 -0.18
N PHE A 83 6.91 -4.65 0.91
CA PHE A 83 7.93 -5.67 1.16
C PHE A 83 7.39 -7.09 1.00
N VAL A 84 6.12 -7.25 0.61
CA VAL A 84 5.58 -8.56 0.24
C VAL A 84 6.35 -9.07 -0.99
N GLU A 85 6.97 -10.24 -0.85
CA GLU A 85 7.64 -10.92 -1.96
C GLU A 85 6.60 -11.33 -3.00
N GLU A 86 6.98 -11.29 -4.27
CA GLU A 86 6.04 -11.43 -5.38
C GLU A 86 5.67 -12.91 -5.63
N PRO A 87 4.39 -13.26 -5.45
CA PRO A 87 3.65 -14.01 -6.47
C PRO A 87 2.82 -13.06 -7.34
N PHE A 88 2.84 -11.75 -7.08
CA PHE A 88 1.97 -10.74 -7.68
C PHE A 88 2.54 -10.07 -8.95
N ASN A 89 3.73 -10.46 -9.42
CA ASN A 89 4.27 -10.00 -10.69
C ASN A 89 4.12 -11.05 -11.78
N GLU A 90 2.91 -11.17 -12.31
CA GLU A 90 2.77 -11.56 -13.71
C GLU A 90 2.52 -10.32 -14.56
N SER A 91 3.47 -10.15 -15.48
CA SER A 91 3.57 -9.18 -16.55
C SER A 91 2.21 -8.68 -17.09
N GLY A 92 1.99 -7.37 -17.01
CA GLY A 92 1.16 -6.62 -17.96
C GLY A 92 -0.36 -6.80 -17.95
N SER A 93 -0.96 -7.59 -17.05
CA SER A 93 -2.41 -7.82 -17.07
C SER A 93 -3.14 -7.09 -15.94
N ASN A 94 -4.15 -6.31 -16.35
CA ASN A 94 -5.08 -5.50 -15.55
C ASN A 94 -5.24 -6.00 -14.09
N PRO A 95 -4.92 -5.18 -13.06
CA PRO A 95 -4.97 -5.60 -11.65
C PRO A 95 -6.34 -6.15 -11.23
N THR A 96 -7.42 -5.79 -11.92
CA THR A 96 -8.76 -6.34 -11.68
C THR A 96 -8.90 -7.83 -12.00
N ASN A 97 -8.11 -8.37 -12.93
CA ASN A 97 -8.23 -9.76 -13.43
C ASN A 97 -7.46 -10.81 -12.61
N ARG A 98 -6.72 -10.40 -11.58
CA ARG A 98 -5.97 -11.33 -10.71
C ARG A 98 -6.92 -12.12 -9.79
N GLN A 99 -6.65 -13.38 -9.49
CA GLN A 99 -7.43 -14.12 -8.47
C GLN A 99 -7.17 -13.62 -7.04
N THR A 100 -6.15 -12.78 -6.84
CA THR A 100 -5.82 -12.17 -5.56
C THR A 100 -6.96 -11.28 -5.05
N THR A 101 -7.39 -11.54 -3.83
CA THR A 101 -8.38 -10.76 -3.09
C THR A 101 -7.72 -9.63 -2.30
N VAL A 102 -8.52 -8.70 -1.76
CA VAL A 102 -8.02 -7.70 -0.82
C VAL A 102 -7.41 -8.39 0.40
N GLU A 103 -8.08 -9.41 0.91
CA GLU A 103 -7.69 -10.18 2.09
C GLU A 103 -6.32 -10.83 1.91
N ASP A 104 -6.02 -11.37 0.73
CA ASP A 104 -4.72 -11.98 0.43
C ASP A 104 -3.58 -10.98 0.60
N TYR A 105 -3.72 -9.76 0.08
CA TYR A 105 -2.72 -8.70 0.27
C TYR A 105 -2.51 -8.39 1.76
N LEU A 106 -3.58 -8.29 2.54
CA LEU A 106 -3.49 -7.96 3.96
C LEU A 106 -2.91 -9.11 4.79
N ILE A 107 -3.19 -10.36 4.42
CA ILE A 107 -2.59 -11.55 5.06
C ILE A 107 -1.09 -11.56 4.84
N GLU A 108 -0.62 -11.35 3.61
CA GLU A 108 0.82 -11.33 3.32
C GLU A 108 1.52 -10.14 3.99
N ALA A 109 0.91 -8.95 3.98
CA ALA A 109 1.44 -7.79 4.69
C ALA A 109 1.58 -8.05 6.20
N ARG A 110 0.63 -8.77 6.82
CA ARG A 110 0.74 -9.17 8.23
C ARG A 110 1.91 -10.10 8.50
N LYS A 111 2.17 -11.07 7.61
CA LYS A 111 3.33 -11.97 7.74
C LYS A 111 4.63 -11.19 7.69
N VAL A 112 4.78 -10.32 6.69
CA VAL A 112 5.94 -9.43 6.56
C VAL A 112 6.12 -8.57 7.80
N LEU A 113 5.05 -7.96 8.30
CA LEU A 113 5.10 -7.09 9.48
C LEU A 113 5.53 -7.85 10.76
N ALA A 114 5.11 -9.10 10.91
CA ALA A 114 5.53 -9.96 12.02
C ALA A 114 7.03 -10.26 12.00
N GLU A 115 7.63 -10.37 10.80
CA GLU A 115 9.06 -10.63 10.60
C GLU A 115 9.92 -9.37 10.60
N ARG A 116 9.31 -8.20 10.34
CA ARG A 116 9.98 -6.92 10.14
C ARG A 116 9.49 -5.84 11.12
N PRO A 117 9.91 -5.90 12.40
CA PRO A 117 9.49 -4.93 13.41
C PRO A 117 9.99 -3.49 13.12
N ASP A 118 11.01 -3.34 12.28
CA ASP A 118 11.49 -2.06 11.79
C ASP A 118 10.43 -1.34 10.93
N LEU A 119 9.61 -2.08 10.16
CA LEU A 119 8.49 -1.54 9.39
C LEU A 119 7.36 -1.05 10.30
N ALA A 120 7.11 -1.74 11.42
CA ALA A 120 6.14 -1.28 12.41
C ALA A 120 6.55 0.07 13.02
N ARG A 121 7.85 0.25 13.27
CA ARG A 121 8.36 1.56 13.73
C ARG A 121 8.13 2.65 12.69
N LEU A 122 8.32 2.33 11.41
CA LEU A 122 8.14 3.27 10.30
C LEU A 122 6.67 3.69 10.14
N GLY A 123 5.73 2.74 10.23
CA GLY A 123 4.29 3.05 10.23
C GLY A 123 3.89 4.02 11.35
N ARG A 124 4.44 3.83 12.56
CA ARG A 124 4.25 4.79 13.65
C ARG A 124 4.82 6.18 13.35
N LEU A 125 5.97 6.29 12.70
CA LEU A 125 6.54 7.60 12.33
C LEU A 125 5.63 8.35 11.35
N ILE A 126 4.98 7.64 10.43
CA ILE A 126 4.01 8.22 9.48
C ILE A 126 2.80 8.82 10.20
N LEU A 127 2.32 8.16 11.26
CA LEU A 127 1.22 8.65 12.10
C LEU A 127 1.55 10.01 12.73
N PHE A 128 2.81 10.22 13.15
CA PHE A 128 3.25 11.45 13.81
C PHE A 128 3.85 12.51 12.87
N ALA A 129 4.04 12.19 11.58
CA ALA A 129 4.72 13.09 10.64
C ALA A 129 3.91 14.35 10.24
N GLY A 130 2.68 14.54 10.74
CA GLY A 130 1.80 15.66 10.35
C GLY A 130 1.04 16.33 11.50
N THR A 131 1.49 16.18 12.75
CA THR A 131 0.98 16.90 13.94
C THR A 131 1.98 17.95 14.39
#